data_AF-A0A7Y5DNY5-F1
#
_entry.id   AF-A0A7Y5DNY5-F1
#
_cell.length_a   1.000
_cell.length_b   1.000
_cell.length_c   1.000
_cell.angle_alpha   90.00
_cell.angle_beta   90.00
_cell.angle_gamma   90.00
#
_symmetry.space_group_name_H-M   'P 1'
#
loop_
_entity.id
_entity.type
_entity.pdbx_description
1 polymer ?
#
loop_
_entity_poly.entity_id
_entity_poly.type
_entity_poly.pdbx_seq_one_letter_code
_entity_poly.pdbx_strand_id
1 'polypeptide(L)'
;MYPQISEAWGSGYMQVIVTLLVFALGIPAIIYSLFIPENIKKIVYKREKRFWFNSFIIYIVFSILMFVWILHPCPDKVLNENLNLLTGLILTSVIIIICINFLRRLSKNIGEKTVKKIYFEFEKQYKKTNRKIKTRTIENEALYDLIDLGIYANSGHEKQLIIENLKKISNLILDNKPYKTQSLDDIIYGIEKIVLDKNKPGNDDDVIEAVNFYKFIIDRLKESGENGDFDKELVLARICNIAVKTINYVSDDTTFIILNIIKNYKKSEWIFNVGLVGMQNKKYIIALSVLSSLEELVELAGDKHNQDTYYLVGMISYFWFDGNSGQMRADKSFELLRDIHKVDVEQVLKQAQNFFYVTCEFETADKINELTLAKFKK
;
A
#
# COMPACT_ATOMS: atom_id res chain seq x y z
N MET A 1 26.81 -64.55 -12.72
CA MET A 1 27.22 -64.07 -11.38
C MET A 1 26.77 -62.64 -11.26
N TYR A 2 25.93 -62.30 -10.28
CA TYR A 2 25.68 -60.89 -9.98
C TYR A 2 26.98 -60.27 -9.49
N PRO A 3 27.36 -59.07 -9.95
CA PRO A 3 28.56 -58.40 -9.46
C PRO A 3 28.42 -58.23 -7.93
N GLN A 4 29.37 -58.75 -7.17
CA GLN A 4 29.44 -58.48 -5.74
C GLN A 4 29.74 -56.98 -5.59
N ILE A 5 28.76 -56.24 -5.08
CA ILE A 5 28.93 -54.81 -4.78
C ILE A 5 30.03 -54.72 -3.72
N SER A 6 31.17 -54.14 -4.07
CA SER A 6 32.24 -53.89 -3.10
C SER A 6 31.79 -52.83 -2.09
N GLU A 7 32.32 -52.90 -0.87
CA GLU A 7 32.02 -51.91 0.18
C GLU A 7 32.35 -50.47 -0.29
N ALA A 8 33.44 -50.31 -1.03
CA ALA A 8 33.82 -49.05 -1.67
C ALA A 8 32.76 -48.55 -2.66
N TRP A 9 32.16 -49.45 -3.45
CA TRP A 9 31.09 -49.11 -4.38
C TRP A 9 29.82 -48.71 -3.63
N GLY A 10 29.45 -49.45 -2.58
CA GLY A 10 28.31 -49.12 -1.72
C GLY A 10 28.45 -47.77 -1.02
N SER A 11 29.65 -47.43 -0.54
CA SER A 11 29.95 -46.13 0.08
C SER A 11 29.86 -44.98 -0.94
N GLY A 12 30.48 -45.13 -2.11
CA GLY A 12 30.39 -44.13 -3.18
C GLY A 12 28.96 -43.92 -3.66
N TYR A 13 28.19 -45.01 -3.75
CA TYR A 13 26.77 -45.01 -4.10
C TYR A 13 25.94 -44.19 -3.11
N MET A 14 26.09 -44.43 -1.80
CA MET A 14 25.40 -43.65 -0.76
C MET A 14 25.80 -42.17 -0.77
N GLN A 15 27.07 -41.86 -1.00
CA GLN A 15 27.54 -40.48 -1.05
C GLN A 15 26.92 -39.69 -2.21
N VAL A 16 26.78 -40.31 -3.39
CA VAL A 16 26.13 -39.68 -4.54
C VAL A 16 24.64 -39.47 -4.31
N ILE A 17 23.94 -40.43 -3.68
CA ILE A 17 22.52 -40.26 -3.28
C ILE A 17 22.36 -39.05 -2.37
N VAL A 18 23.14 -39.02 -1.29
CA VAL A 18 23.05 -37.96 -0.28
C VAL A 18 23.33 -36.60 -0.93
N THR A 19 24.36 -36.54 -1.79
CA THR A 19 24.70 -35.31 -2.51
C THR A 19 23.57 -34.86 -3.45
N LEU A 20 23.01 -35.77 -4.25
CA LEU A 20 21.88 -35.46 -5.15
C LEU A 20 20.64 -35.01 -4.39
N LEU A 21 20.30 -35.65 -3.26
CA LEU A 21 19.19 -35.24 -2.42
C LEU A 21 19.43 -33.86 -1.81
N VAL A 22 20.63 -33.60 -1.29
CA VAL A 22 20.99 -32.30 -0.71
C VAL A 22 20.89 -31.20 -1.76
N PHE A 23 21.37 -31.42 -2.99
CA PHE A 23 21.27 -30.40 -4.06
C PHE A 23 19.84 -30.24 -4.59
N ALA A 24 19.11 -31.33 -4.80
CA ALA A 24 17.73 -31.29 -5.28
C ALA A 24 16.79 -30.59 -4.29
N LEU A 25 17.08 -30.66 -2.99
CA LEU A 25 16.32 -29.96 -1.95
C LEU A 25 16.87 -28.56 -1.67
N GLY A 26 18.19 -28.42 -1.67
CA GLY A 26 18.90 -27.19 -1.30
C GLY A 26 18.74 -26.08 -2.33
N ILE A 27 18.91 -26.37 -3.63
CA ILE A 27 18.82 -25.34 -4.68
C ILE A 27 17.43 -24.69 -4.72
N PRO A 28 16.30 -25.43 -4.77
CA PRO A 28 14.98 -24.81 -4.77
C PRO A 28 14.70 -24.01 -3.49
N ALA A 29 15.15 -24.49 -2.33
CA ALA A 29 14.99 -23.77 -1.06
C ALA A 29 15.79 -22.47 -1.04
N ILE A 30 17.03 -22.48 -1.54
CA ILE A 30 17.89 -21.30 -1.65
C ILE A 30 17.30 -20.31 -2.65
N ILE A 31 16.92 -20.77 -3.86
CA ILE A 31 16.26 -19.93 -4.87
C ILE A 31 15.00 -19.29 -4.25
N TYR A 32 14.13 -20.07 -3.61
CA TYR A 32 12.96 -19.51 -2.93
C TYR A 32 13.33 -18.48 -1.86
N SER A 33 14.37 -18.76 -1.08
CA SER A 33 14.81 -17.87 0.00
C SER A 33 15.36 -16.54 -0.51
N LEU A 34 15.99 -16.55 -1.71
CA LEU A 34 16.59 -15.39 -2.35
C LEU A 34 15.58 -14.57 -3.15
N PHE A 35 14.62 -15.23 -3.83
CA PHE A 35 13.69 -14.55 -4.72
C PHE A 35 12.42 -14.04 -4.03
N ILE A 36 12.04 -14.61 -2.89
CA ILE A 36 10.84 -14.19 -2.16
C ILE A 36 11.24 -13.44 -0.89
N PRO A 37 10.79 -12.19 -0.67
CA PRO A 37 11.00 -11.48 0.59
C PRO A 37 10.44 -12.27 1.79
N GLU A 38 11.14 -12.30 2.92
CA GLU A 38 10.76 -13.09 4.10
C GLU A 38 9.32 -12.86 4.57
N ASN A 39 8.85 -11.63 4.46
CA ASN A 39 7.52 -11.24 4.90
C ASN A 39 6.41 -11.80 3.98
N ILE A 40 6.71 -11.99 2.69
CA ILE A 40 5.81 -12.57 1.70
C ILE A 40 5.87 -14.11 1.74
N LYS A 41 7.00 -14.70 2.19
CA LYS A 41 7.18 -16.17 2.28
C LYS A 41 6.06 -16.83 3.07
N LYS A 42 5.65 -16.25 4.20
CA LYS A 42 4.60 -16.84 5.05
C LYS A 42 3.26 -16.96 4.32
N ILE A 43 2.85 -15.91 3.60
CA ILE A 43 1.58 -15.86 2.88
C ILE A 43 1.62 -16.79 1.66
N VAL A 44 2.70 -16.72 0.87
CA VAL A 44 2.90 -17.61 -0.29
C VAL A 44 2.95 -19.06 0.16
N TYR A 45 3.69 -19.40 1.22
CA TYR A 45 3.76 -20.77 1.73
C TYR A 45 2.40 -21.27 2.24
N LYS A 46 1.67 -20.45 3.00
CA LYS A 46 0.32 -20.76 3.49
C LYS A 46 -0.63 -21.09 2.32
N ARG A 47 -0.61 -20.28 1.25
CA ARG A 47 -1.55 -20.37 0.12
C ARG A 47 -1.10 -21.32 -1.00
N GLU A 48 0.19 -21.63 -1.10
CA GLU A 48 0.79 -22.49 -2.15
C GLU A 48 1.42 -23.77 -1.60
N LYS A 49 1.10 -24.21 -0.38
CA LYS A 49 1.65 -25.43 0.23
C LYS A 49 1.61 -26.65 -0.70
N ARG A 50 0.50 -26.83 -1.42
CA ARG A 50 0.32 -27.95 -2.37
C ARG A 50 1.25 -27.84 -3.57
N PHE A 51 1.51 -26.64 -4.07
CA PHE A 51 2.47 -26.43 -5.16
C PHE A 51 3.88 -26.79 -4.68
N TRP A 52 4.30 -26.29 -3.52
CA TRP A 52 5.60 -26.62 -2.93
C TRP A 52 5.78 -28.11 -2.72
N PHE A 53 4.77 -28.77 -2.17
CA PHE A 53 4.76 -30.21 -1.98
C PHE A 53 4.84 -30.99 -3.31
N ASN A 54 4.07 -30.57 -4.32
CA ASN A 54 4.09 -31.22 -5.64
C ASN A 54 5.44 -31.02 -6.35
N SER A 55 6.01 -29.81 -6.30
CA SER A 55 7.34 -29.53 -6.84
C SER A 55 8.40 -30.37 -6.15
N PHE A 56 8.33 -30.49 -4.83
CA PHE A 56 9.22 -31.35 -4.04
C PHE A 56 9.11 -32.82 -4.45
N ILE A 57 7.89 -33.37 -4.60
CA ILE A 57 7.68 -34.75 -5.07
C ILE A 57 8.28 -34.95 -6.46
N ILE A 58 8.05 -34.01 -7.39
CA ILE A 58 8.59 -34.11 -8.75
C ILE A 58 10.13 -34.17 -8.71
N TYR A 59 10.77 -33.33 -7.89
CA TYR A 59 12.23 -33.38 -7.73
C TYR A 59 12.71 -34.69 -7.12
N ILE A 60 12.04 -35.24 -6.11
CA ILE A 60 12.41 -36.53 -5.51
C ILE A 60 12.28 -37.68 -6.53
N VAL A 61 11.14 -37.79 -7.20
CA VAL A 61 10.90 -38.84 -8.21
C VAL A 61 11.95 -38.73 -9.30
N PHE A 62 12.26 -37.51 -9.73
CA PHE A 62 13.30 -37.26 -10.71
C PHE A 62 14.71 -37.64 -10.22
N SER A 63 15.09 -37.27 -9.00
CA SER A 63 16.36 -37.68 -8.39
C SER A 63 16.49 -39.20 -8.32
N ILE A 64 15.41 -39.92 -7.99
CA ILE A 64 15.38 -41.39 -7.98
C ILE A 64 15.56 -41.96 -9.39
N LEU A 65 14.90 -41.39 -10.40
CA LEU A 65 15.04 -41.85 -11.80
C LEU A 65 16.46 -41.62 -12.34
N MET A 66 17.03 -40.44 -12.11
CA MET A 66 18.42 -40.13 -12.47
C MET A 66 19.40 -41.04 -11.74
N PHE A 67 19.12 -41.33 -10.48
CA PHE A 67 19.93 -42.20 -9.65
C PHE A 67 19.93 -43.65 -10.15
N VAL A 68 18.76 -44.22 -10.42
CA VAL A 68 18.62 -45.54 -11.03
C VAL A 68 19.29 -45.57 -12.39
N TRP A 69 19.25 -44.48 -13.16
CA TRP A 69 19.83 -44.48 -14.51
C TRP A 69 21.36 -44.32 -14.53
N ILE A 70 21.93 -43.43 -13.72
CA ILE A 70 23.39 -43.19 -13.68
C ILE A 70 24.14 -44.35 -13.01
N LEU A 71 23.55 -44.95 -11.98
CA LEU A 71 24.28 -45.86 -11.10
C LEU A 71 23.82 -47.32 -11.16
N HIS A 72 22.74 -47.65 -11.87
CA HIS A 72 22.41 -49.06 -12.08
C HIS A 72 23.38 -49.65 -13.10
N PRO A 73 24.22 -50.62 -12.72
CA PRO A 73 25.11 -51.29 -13.66
C PRO A 73 24.23 -51.99 -14.71
N CYS A 74 24.33 -51.55 -15.96
CA CYS A 74 23.71 -52.26 -17.07
C CYS A 74 24.71 -53.29 -17.56
N PRO A 75 24.37 -54.59 -17.60
CA PRO A 75 25.29 -55.60 -18.10
C PRO A 75 25.70 -55.28 -19.54
N ASP A 76 27.01 -55.35 -19.80
CA ASP A 76 27.80 -54.77 -20.92
C ASP A 76 27.36 -55.09 -22.38
N LYS A 77 26.18 -55.64 -22.60
CA LYS A 77 25.73 -56.11 -23.92
C LYS A 77 24.40 -55.54 -24.42
N VAL A 78 23.72 -54.69 -23.63
CA VAL A 78 22.33 -54.28 -23.96
C VAL A 78 22.18 -52.81 -24.37
N LEU A 79 23.10 -51.90 -23.98
CA LEU A 79 23.06 -50.50 -24.40
C LEU A 79 24.20 -50.15 -25.35
N ASN A 80 23.84 -49.94 -26.61
CA ASN A 80 24.68 -49.34 -27.63
C ASN A 80 25.12 -47.93 -27.17
N GLU A 81 26.38 -47.52 -27.38
CA GLU A 81 26.92 -46.21 -26.92
C GLU A 81 26.05 -45.02 -27.34
N ASN A 82 25.48 -45.10 -28.55
CA ASN A 82 24.56 -44.09 -29.09
C ASN A 82 23.26 -43.97 -28.27
N LEU A 83 22.79 -45.06 -27.68
CA LEU A 83 21.55 -45.11 -26.88
C LEU A 83 21.78 -44.50 -25.49
N ASN A 84 22.97 -44.67 -24.92
CA ASN A 84 23.39 -43.99 -23.68
C ASN A 84 23.48 -42.47 -23.89
N LEU A 85 24.10 -42.03 -24.98
CA LEU A 85 24.23 -40.60 -25.30
C LEU A 85 22.86 -39.95 -25.56
N LEU A 86 22.00 -40.59 -26.36
CA LEU A 86 20.64 -40.10 -26.63
C LEU A 86 19.81 -39.99 -25.35
N THR A 87 19.86 -41.01 -24.50
CA THR A 87 19.10 -41.02 -23.24
C THR A 87 19.62 -39.97 -22.25
N GLY A 88 20.94 -39.77 -22.19
CA GLY A 88 21.55 -38.69 -21.41
C GLY A 88 21.15 -37.29 -21.89
N LEU A 89 21.07 -37.09 -23.22
CA LEU A 89 20.57 -35.84 -23.81
C LEU A 89 19.08 -35.62 -23.50
N ILE A 90 18.26 -36.68 -23.53
CA ILE A 90 16.84 -36.58 -23.17
C ILE A 90 16.70 -36.18 -21.70
N LEU A 91 17.41 -36.85 -20.79
CA LEU A 91 17.33 -36.56 -19.35
C LEU A 91 17.82 -35.15 -19.02
N THR A 92 18.94 -34.71 -19.59
CA THR A 92 19.45 -33.34 -19.41
C THR A 92 18.50 -32.30 -19.98
N SER A 93 17.88 -32.57 -21.14
CA SER A 93 16.84 -31.70 -21.71
C SER A 93 15.62 -31.60 -20.79
N VAL A 94 15.17 -32.71 -20.19
CA VAL A 94 14.08 -32.72 -19.21
C VAL A 94 14.44 -31.90 -17.97
N ILE A 95 15.69 -31.98 -17.47
CA ILE A 95 16.17 -31.14 -16.35
C ILE A 95 16.06 -29.66 -16.72
N ILE A 96 16.62 -29.28 -17.86
CA ILE A 96 16.62 -27.89 -18.32
C ILE A 96 15.17 -27.40 -18.44
N ILE A 97 14.26 -28.21 -19.00
CA ILE A 97 12.84 -27.86 -19.11
C ILE A 97 12.18 -27.71 -17.73
N ILE A 98 12.43 -28.62 -16.78
CA ILE A 98 11.88 -28.54 -15.41
C ILE A 98 12.42 -27.31 -14.69
N CYS A 99 13.72 -27.06 -14.76
CA CYS A 99 14.37 -25.89 -14.16
C CYS A 99 13.85 -24.59 -14.79
N ILE A 100 13.74 -24.51 -16.12
CA ILE A 100 13.16 -23.35 -16.81
C ILE A 100 11.70 -23.17 -16.41
N ASN A 101 10.89 -24.23 -16.34
CA ASN A 101 9.49 -24.14 -15.93
C ASN A 101 9.35 -23.72 -14.47
N PHE A 102 10.22 -24.22 -13.59
CA PHE A 102 10.29 -23.83 -12.18
C PHE A 102 10.69 -22.36 -12.05
N LEU A 103 11.76 -21.92 -12.71
CA LEU A 103 12.21 -20.54 -12.74
C LEU A 103 11.20 -19.59 -13.38
N ARG A 104 10.53 -19.99 -14.47
CA ARG A 104 9.43 -19.22 -15.08
C ARG A 104 8.24 -19.11 -14.14
N ARG A 105 7.93 -20.16 -13.37
CA ARG A 105 6.88 -20.09 -12.35
C ARG A 105 7.30 -19.28 -11.13
N LEU A 106 8.59 -19.30 -10.77
CA LEU A 106 9.19 -18.46 -9.73
C LEU A 106 9.48 -17.02 -10.20
N SER A 107 9.33 -16.75 -11.50
CA SER A 107 9.60 -15.43 -12.06
C SER A 107 8.62 -14.39 -11.51
N LYS A 108 8.88 -13.12 -11.86
CA LYS A 108 8.23 -11.87 -11.41
C LYS A 108 6.70 -11.92 -11.20
N ASN A 109 6.01 -12.89 -11.78
CA ASN A 109 4.56 -13.02 -11.74
C ASN A 109 4.04 -13.86 -10.55
N ILE A 110 4.88 -14.39 -9.63
CA ILE A 110 4.36 -15.05 -8.41
C ILE A 110 3.49 -14.09 -7.61
N GLY A 111 3.98 -12.86 -7.38
CA GLY A 111 3.24 -11.83 -6.64
C GLY A 111 1.86 -11.63 -7.27
N GLU A 112 1.82 -11.35 -8.57
CA GLU A 112 0.56 -11.15 -9.29
C GLU A 112 -0.39 -12.34 -9.23
N LYS A 113 0.13 -13.56 -9.42
CA LYS A 113 -0.68 -14.79 -9.36
C LYS A 113 -1.23 -15.02 -7.95
N THR A 114 -0.42 -14.75 -6.93
CA THR A 114 -0.81 -14.88 -5.53
C THR A 114 -1.91 -13.86 -5.21
N VAL A 115 -1.73 -12.61 -5.61
CA VAL A 115 -2.74 -11.54 -5.47
C VAL A 115 -4.05 -11.92 -6.16
N LYS A 116 -4.01 -12.35 -7.42
CA LYS A 116 -5.21 -12.78 -8.17
C LYS A 116 -5.90 -13.99 -7.53
N LYS A 117 -5.13 -14.94 -7.00
CA LYS A 117 -5.67 -16.12 -6.31
C LYS A 117 -6.34 -15.74 -5.00
N ILE A 118 -5.71 -14.89 -4.20
CA ILE A 118 -6.28 -14.38 -2.94
C ILE A 118 -7.57 -13.61 -3.22
N TYR A 119 -7.58 -12.74 -4.23
CA TYR A 119 -8.78 -12.05 -4.70
C TYR A 119 -9.90 -13.05 -5.07
N PHE A 120 -9.61 -14.06 -5.88
CA PHE A 120 -10.62 -15.04 -6.31
C PHE A 120 -11.14 -15.89 -5.14
N GLU A 121 -10.27 -16.23 -4.18
CA GLU A 121 -10.66 -16.92 -2.96
C GLU A 121 -11.61 -16.05 -2.12
N PHE A 122 -11.29 -14.76 -1.95
CA PHE A 122 -12.17 -13.80 -1.29
C PHE A 122 -13.52 -13.72 -2.01
N GLU A 123 -13.53 -13.49 -3.32
CA GLU A 123 -14.75 -13.36 -4.12
C GLU A 123 -15.64 -14.62 -3.99
N LYS A 124 -15.04 -15.80 -4.05
CA LYS A 124 -15.75 -17.08 -3.90
C LYS A 124 -16.33 -17.25 -2.49
N GLN A 125 -15.58 -16.92 -1.45
CA GLN A 125 -16.05 -16.98 -0.06
C GLN A 125 -17.17 -15.97 0.18
N TYR A 126 -17.01 -14.75 -0.34
CA TYR A 126 -17.98 -13.67 -0.23
C TYR A 126 -19.31 -14.04 -0.92
N LYS A 127 -19.27 -14.49 -2.19
CA LYS A 127 -20.44 -14.97 -2.92
C LYS A 127 -21.12 -16.17 -2.24
N LYS A 128 -20.36 -17.10 -1.67
CA LYS A 128 -20.90 -18.27 -0.96
C LYS A 128 -21.58 -17.88 0.36
N THR A 129 -21.02 -16.91 1.08
CA THR A 129 -21.55 -16.45 2.38
C THR A 129 -22.81 -15.61 2.19
N ASN A 130 -22.82 -14.71 1.20
CA ASN A 130 -24.03 -13.94 0.87
C ASN A 130 -25.21 -14.82 0.43
N ARG A 131 -24.93 -15.99 -0.18
CA ARG A 131 -25.97 -16.98 -0.50
C ARG A 131 -26.48 -17.77 0.70
N LYS A 132 -25.73 -17.85 1.81
CA LYS A 132 -25.98 -18.86 2.85
C LYS A 132 -26.48 -18.36 4.20
N ILE A 133 -26.37 -17.10 4.62
CA ILE A 133 -27.06 -16.50 5.81
C ILE A 133 -26.56 -15.06 6.06
N LYS A 134 -27.48 -14.17 6.47
CA LYS A 134 -27.32 -12.73 6.77
C LYS A 134 -26.34 -12.36 7.92
N THR A 135 -25.77 -13.30 8.67
CA THR A 135 -25.09 -12.98 9.95
C THR A 135 -23.70 -13.59 10.16
N ARG A 136 -23.14 -14.37 9.23
CA ARG A 136 -21.75 -14.84 9.39
C ARG A 136 -20.77 -13.72 9.05
N THR A 137 -20.05 -13.22 10.05
CA THR A 137 -18.79 -12.51 9.87
C THR A 137 -17.90 -13.34 8.95
N ILE A 138 -17.46 -12.74 7.85
CA ILE A 138 -16.49 -13.42 7.00
C ILE A 138 -15.17 -13.18 7.71
N GLU A 139 -14.58 -14.22 8.31
CA GLU A 139 -13.19 -14.18 8.74
C GLU A 139 -12.35 -13.95 7.49
N ASN A 140 -12.02 -12.69 7.24
CA ASN A 140 -11.45 -12.23 6.00
C ASN A 140 -9.92 -12.46 5.98
N GLU A 141 -9.46 -13.67 6.29
CA GLU A 141 -8.03 -13.99 6.20
C GLU A 141 -7.44 -13.65 4.82
N ALA A 142 -8.22 -13.82 3.76
CA ALA A 142 -7.81 -13.44 2.40
C ALA A 142 -7.62 -11.92 2.25
N LEU A 143 -8.44 -11.10 2.91
CA LEU A 143 -8.27 -9.64 2.89
C LEU A 143 -7.01 -9.23 3.62
N TYR A 144 -6.79 -9.75 4.84
CA TYR A 144 -5.60 -9.43 5.63
C TYR A 144 -4.31 -9.90 4.93
N ASP A 145 -4.33 -11.11 4.35
CA ASP A 145 -3.21 -11.58 3.54
C ASP A 145 -2.93 -10.61 2.36
N LEU A 146 -3.96 -10.06 1.72
CA LEU A 146 -3.78 -9.09 0.63
C LEU A 146 -3.22 -7.75 1.12
N ILE A 147 -3.68 -7.26 2.27
CA ILE A 147 -3.17 -6.03 2.90
C ILE A 147 -1.71 -6.22 3.29
N ASP A 148 -1.37 -7.34 3.95
CA ASP A 148 -0.01 -7.66 4.34
C ASP A 148 0.91 -7.76 3.12
N LEU A 149 0.46 -8.40 2.04
CA LEU A 149 1.20 -8.40 0.77
C LEU A 149 1.47 -6.98 0.27
N GLY A 150 0.51 -6.07 0.38
CA GLY A 150 0.67 -4.68 -0.04
C GLY A 150 1.68 -3.91 0.80
N ILE A 151 1.66 -4.11 2.13
CA ILE A 151 2.61 -3.48 3.05
C ILE A 151 4.05 -3.87 2.71
N TYR A 152 4.27 -5.13 2.30
CA TYR A 152 5.60 -5.65 1.98
C TYR A 152 5.97 -5.59 0.49
N ALA A 153 5.05 -5.20 -0.38
CA ALA A 153 5.28 -5.07 -1.81
C ALA A 153 6.25 -3.91 -2.11
N ASN A 154 6.99 -4.03 -3.21
CA ASN A 154 7.80 -2.92 -3.69
C ASN A 154 6.91 -1.87 -4.36
N SER A 155 7.31 -0.60 -4.29
CA SER A 155 6.60 0.50 -4.95
C SER A 155 6.43 0.29 -6.45
N GLY A 156 5.36 0.84 -7.02
CA GLY A 156 5.01 0.72 -8.43
C GLY A 156 4.05 -0.44 -8.70
N HIS A 157 4.29 -1.20 -9.77
CA HIS A 157 3.27 -2.11 -10.32
C HIS A 157 2.71 -3.14 -9.32
N GLU A 158 3.53 -3.67 -8.41
CA GLU A 158 3.09 -4.67 -7.45
C GLU A 158 2.08 -4.09 -6.44
N LYS A 159 2.38 -2.91 -5.87
CA LYS A 159 1.46 -2.19 -4.99
C LYS A 159 0.20 -1.74 -5.70
N GLN A 160 0.33 -1.18 -6.90
CA GLN A 160 -0.81 -0.78 -7.74
C GLN A 160 -1.76 -1.95 -7.98
N LEU A 161 -1.23 -3.12 -8.36
CA LEU A 161 -2.04 -4.32 -8.56
C LEU A 161 -2.80 -4.72 -7.28
N ILE A 162 -2.18 -4.59 -6.11
CA ILE A 162 -2.82 -4.90 -4.83
C ILE A 162 -3.95 -3.91 -4.53
N ILE A 163 -3.70 -2.60 -4.71
CA ILE A 163 -4.70 -1.54 -4.55
C ILE A 163 -5.88 -1.76 -5.52
N GLU A 164 -5.63 -2.10 -6.78
CA GLU A 164 -6.67 -2.44 -7.76
C GLU A 164 -7.53 -3.64 -7.34
N ASN A 165 -6.93 -4.67 -6.76
CA ASN A 165 -7.68 -5.83 -6.27
C ASN A 165 -8.49 -5.49 -5.01
N LEU A 166 -7.94 -4.65 -4.12
CA LEU A 166 -8.70 -4.10 -2.99
C LEU A 166 -9.87 -3.23 -3.47
N LYS A 167 -9.73 -2.49 -4.57
CA LYS A 167 -10.81 -1.74 -5.23
C LYS A 167 -11.93 -2.65 -5.74
N LYS A 168 -11.58 -3.79 -6.33
CA LYS A 168 -12.58 -4.80 -6.77
C LYS A 168 -13.31 -5.40 -5.57
N ILE A 169 -12.60 -5.68 -4.48
CA ILE A 169 -13.18 -6.20 -3.23
C ILE A 169 -14.10 -5.15 -2.59
N SER A 170 -13.69 -3.87 -2.51
CA SER A 170 -14.54 -2.81 -1.98
C SER A 170 -15.80 -2.60 -2.82
N ASN A 171 -15.70 -2.72 -4.16
CA ASN A 171 -16.88 -2.69 -5.01
C ASN A 171 -17.86 -3.83 -4.70
N LEU A 172 -17.36 -5.07 -4.55
CA LEU A 172 -18.20 -6.22 -4.18
C LEU A 172 -18.89 -6.02 -2.81
N ILE A 173 -18.21 -5.37 -1.86
CA ILE A 173 -18.78 -5.05 -0.55
C ILE A 173 -19.91 -4.02 -0.71
N LEU A 174 -19.62 -2.89 -1.37
CA LEU A 174 -20.55 -1.77 -1.56
C LEU A 174 -21.77 -2.14 -2.42
N ASP A 175 -21.64 -3.08 -3.36
CA ASP A 175 -22.75 -3.59 -4.18
C ASP A 175 -23.83 -4.33 -3.36
N ASN A 176 -23.48 -4.87 -2.19
CA ASN A 176 -24.40 -5.67 -1.37
C ASN A 176 -24.97 -4.85 -0.22
N LYS A 177 -26.06 -4.11 -0.46
CA LYS A 177 -26.76 -3.32 0.57
C LYS A 177 -27.69 -4.21 1.43
N PRO A 178 -27.69 -4.04 2.78
CA PRO A 178 -26.75 -3.26 3.58
C PRO A 178 -25.38 -3.95 3.61
N TYR A 179 -24.31 -3.17 3.37
CA TYR A 179 -22.94 -3.71 3.36
C TYR A 179 -22.38 -3.78 4.78
N LYS A 180 -21.34 -4.59 4.97
CA LYS A 180 -20.65 -4.72 6.26
C LYS A 180 -19.57 -3.65 6.38
N THR A 181 -19.79 -2.68 7.26
CA THR A 181 -18.87 -1.55 7.52
C THR A 181 -17.47 -2.03 7.90
N GLN A 182 -17.35 -3.01 8.80
CA GLN A 182 -16.05 -3.51 9.27
C GLN A 182 -15.10 -3.97 8.14
N SER A 183 -15.61 -4.66 7.11
CA SER A 183 -14.75 -5.14 6.02
C SER A 183 -14.27 -3.98 5.13
N LEU A 184 -15.11 -2.95 4.98
CA LEU A 184 -14.76 -1.75 4.24
C LEU A 184 -13.74 -0.92 5.03
N ASP A 185 -13.93 -0.78 6.35
CA ASP A 185 -12.98 -0.13 7.25
C ASP A 185 -11.61 -0.79 7.16
N ASP A 186 -11.55 -2.13 7.28
CA ASP A 186 -10.29 -2.88 7.16
C ASP A 186 -9.55 -2.58 5.84
N ILE A 187 -10.28 -2.45 4.72
CA ILE A 187 -9.69 -2.07 3.43
C ILE A 187 -9.22 -0.62 3.48
N ILE A 188 -10.03 0.31 3.99
CA ILE A 188 -9.69 1.73 4.07
C ILE A 188 -8.41 1.93 4.89
N TYR A 189 -8.32 1.31 6.06
CA TYR A 189 -7.12 1.31 6.90
C TYR A 189 -5.94 0.57 6.25
N GLY A 190 -6.23 -0.53 5.55
CA GLY A 190 -5.24 -1.32 4.82
C GLY A 190 -4.54 -0.51 3.75
N ILE A 191 -5.28 0.25 2.94
CA ILE A 191 -4.71 1.12 1.90
C ILE A 191 -3.76 2.14 2.51
N GLU A 192 -4.14 2.83 3.59
CA GLU A 192 -3.25 3.77 4.27
C GLU A 192 -1.93 3.08 4.67
N LYS A 193 -2.00 1.91 5.29
CA LYS A 193 -0.82 1.15 5.72
C LYS A 193 0.08 0.74 4.54
N ILE A 194 -0.50 0.41 3.39
CA ILE A 194 0.24 0.00 2.19
C ILE A 194 1.08 1.15 1.63
N VAL A 195 0.51 2.36 1.53
CA VAL A 195 1.22 3.52 0.96
C VAL A 195 2.12 4.24 1.96
N LEU A 196 1.80 4.18 3.25
CA LEU A 196 2.52 4.88 4.32
C LEU A 196 3.45 3.96 5.13
N ASP A 197 3.78 2.76 4.63
CA ASP A 197 4.74 1.88 5.29
C ASP A 197 6.11 2.57 5.42
N LYS A 198 6.71 2.47 6.60
CA LYS A 198 7.98 3.15 6.91
C LYS A 198 9.18 2.55 6.18
N ASN A 199 9.15 1.25 5.91
CA ASN A 199 10.28 0.53 5.31
C ASN A 199 10.21 0.56 3.79
N LYS A 200 9.00 0.54 3.24
CA LYS A 200 8.70 0.57 1.82
C LYS A 200 7.58 1.56 1.57
N PRO A 201 7.82 2.89 1.62
CA PRO A 201 6.80 3.87 1.28
C PRO A 201 6.34 3.69 -0.17
N GLY A 202 5.10 4.10 -0.47
CA GLY A 202 4.64 4.18 -1.86
C GLY A 202 5.35 5.29 -2.63
N ASN A 203 5.47 5.13 -3.95
CA ASN A 203 5.90 6.22 -4.83
C ASN A 203 4.71 7.12 -5.21
N ASP A 204 4.95 8.15 -6.03
CA ASP A 204 3.93 9.08 -6.52
C ASP A 204 2.71 8.35 -7.12
N ASP A 205 2.95 7.38 -8.00
CA ASP A 205 1.86 6.64 -8.65
C ASP A 205 1.05 5.79 -7.65
N ASP A 206 1.72 5.16 -6.68
CA ASP A 206 1.07 4.37 -5.63
C ASP A 206 0.14 5.25 -4.77
N VAL A 207 0.60 6.47 -4.44
CA VAL A 207 -0.15 7.45 -3.65
C VAL A 207 -1.35 7.98 -4.44
N ILE A 208 -1.16 8.30 -5.73
CA ILE A 208 -2.25 8.72 -6.62
C ILE A 208 -3.29 7.60 -6.73
N GLU A 209 -2.87 6.34 -6.91
CA GLU A 209 -3.80 5.21 -7.00
C GLU A 209 -4.56 4.98 -5.69
N ALA A 210 -3.92 5.12 -4.53
CA ALA A 210 -4.58 5.05 -3.22
C ALA A 210 -5.63 6.15 -3.03
N VAL A 211 -5.33 7.38 -3.46
CA VAL A 211 -6.27 8.50 -3.38
C VAL A 211 -7.42 8.35 -4.38
N ASN A 212 -7.15 7.84 -5.59
CA ASN A 212 -8.18 7.48 -6.55
C ASN A 212 -9.08 6.34 -6.06
N PHE A 213 -8.52 5.37 -5.33
CA PHE A 213 -9.27 4.34 -4.63
C PHE A 213 -10.25 4.94 -3.60
N TYR A 214 -9.79 5.90 -2.79
CA TYR A 214 -10.66 6.58 -1.82
C TYR A 214 -11.73 7.43 -2.48
N LYS A 215 -11.39 8.16 -3.54
CA LYS A 215 -12.37 8.90 -4.35
C LYS A 215 -13.46 7.96 -4.90
N PHE A 216 -13.07 6.80 -5.40
CA PHE A 216 -14.00 5.77 -5.86
C PHE A 216 -14.97 5.32 -4.75
N ILE A 217 -14.48 5.09 -3.53
CA ILE A 217 -15.38 4.74 -2.40
C ILE A 217 -16.36 5.90 -2.14
N ILE A 218 -15.88 7.13 -2.04
CA ILE A 218 -16.74 8.29 -1.77
C ILE A 218 -17.84 8.42 -2.82
N ASP A 219 -17.51 8.25 -4.10
CA ASP A 219 -18.49 8.34 -5.19
C ASP A 219 -19.55 7.22 -5.10
N ARG A 220 -19.17 5.99 -4.71
CA ARG A 220 -20.11 4.89 -4.45
C ARG A 220 -20.96 5.10 -3.19
N LEU A 221 -20.42 5.75 -2.16
CA LEU A 221 -21.15 6.06 -0.93
C LEU A 221 -22.22 7.14 -1.15
N LYS A 222 -21.99 8.12 -2.04
CA LYS A 222 -23.00 9.11 -2.43
C LYS A 222 -24.29 8.46 -2.96
N GLU A 223 -24.15 7.33 -3.65
CA GLU A 223 -25.28 6.55 -4.18
C GLU A 223 -25.97 5.68 -3.10
N SER A 224 -25.52 5.73 -1.85
CA SER A 224 -25.87 4.76 -0.81
C SER A 224 -26.72 5.28 0.35
N GLY A 225 -27.04 6.58 0.43
CA GLY A 225 -27.91 7.15 1.46
C GLY A 225 -27.23 7.33 2.83
N GLU A 226 -28.03 7.37 3.91
CA GLU A 226 -27.60 7.81 5.26
C GLU A 226 -26.42 7.02 5.89
N ASN A 227 -26.26 5.72 5.61
CA ASN A 227 -25.11 4.96 6.12
C ASN A 227 -23.76 5.39 5.50
N GLY A 228 -23.79 6.13 4.39
CA GLY A 228 -22.59 6.53 3.67
C GLY A 228 -21.86 7.73 4.26
N ASP A 229 -22.50 8.53 5.13
CA ASP A 229 -21.91 9.78 5.60
C ASP A 229 -20.76 9.57 6.58
N PHE A 230 -20.89 8.62 7.51
CA PHE A 230 -19.80 8.26 8.44
C PHE A 230 -18.59 7.69 7.69
N ASP A 231 -18.82 6.71 6.81
CA ASP A 231 -17.76 6.08 6.03
C ASP A 231 -17.09 7.10 5.08
N LYS A 232 -17.86 8.06 4.55
CA LYS A 232 -17.32 9.15 3.74
C LYS A 232 -16.39 10.06 4.53
N GLU A 233 -16.76 10.48 5.74
CA GLU A 233 -15.87 11.25 6.61
C GLU A 233 -14.60 10.46 6.97
N LEU A 234 -14.73 9.15 7.25
CA LEU A 234 -13.58 8.28 7.49
C LEU A 234 -12.64 8.25 6.29
N VAL A 235 -13.16 8.01 5.08
CA VAL A 235 -12.36 7.94 3.85
C VAL A 235 -11.66 9.28 3.58
N LEU A 236 -12.38 10.39 3.75
CA LEU A 236 -11.82 11.71 3.54
C LEU A 236 -10.71 12.05 4.55
N ALA A 237 -10.87 11.71 5.82
CA ALA A 237 -9.83 11.87 6.83
C ALA A 237 -8.56 11.08 6.45
N ARG A 238 -8.71 9.91 5.80
CA ARG A 238 -7.59 9.12 5.31
C ARG A 238 -6.88 9.76 4.11
N ILE A 239 -7.62 10.40 3.20
CA ILE A 239 -7.00 11.21 2.12
C ILE A 239 -6.13 12.32 2.71
N CYS A 240 -6.64 13.06 3.70
CA CYS A 240 -5.88 14.11 4.38
C CYS A 240 -4.61 13.56 5.05
N ASN A 241 -4.75 12.43 5.77
CA ASN A 241 -3.64 11.82 6.48
C ASN A 241 -2.57 11.27 5.51
N ILE A 242 -2.97 10.72 4.35
CA ILE A 242 -2.02 10.41 3.27
C ILE A 242 -1.30 11.69 2.85
N ALA A 243 -2.02 12.75 2.49
CA ALA A 243 -1.42 14.01 2.04
C ALA A 243 -0.36 14.55 3.02
N VAL A 244 -0.72 14.59 4.31
CA VAL A 244 0.16 15.05 5.40
C VAL A 244 1.41 14.18 5.53
N LYS A 245 1.25 12.85 5.51
CA LYS A 245 2.38 11.93 5.74
C LYS A 245 3.26 11.74 4.51
N THR A 246 2.74 11.94 3.30
CA THR A 246 3.48 11.74 2.05
C THR A 246 4.33 12.94 1.64
N ILE A 247 3.97 14.14 2.07
CA ILE A 247 4.51 15.43 1.59
C ILE A 247 6.05 15.54 1.55
N ASN A 248 6.73 14.74 2.38
CA ASN A 248 8.19 14.74 2.49
C ASN A 248 8.91 13.86 1.47
N TYR A 249 8.21 12.89 0.88
CA TYR A 249 8.82 11.91 -0.02
C TYR A 249 8.16 11.80 -1.39
N VAL A 250 6.97 12.38 -1.58
CA VAL A 250 6.32 12.49 -2.90
C VAL A 250 6.64 13.83 -3.56
N SER A 251 6.40 13.90 -4.87
CA SER A 251 6.52 15.16 -5.62
C SER A 251 5.48 16.19 -5.20
N ASP A 252 5.80 17.47 -5.43
CA ASP A 252 4.89 18.58 -5.19
C ASP A 252 3.63 18.44 -6.09
N ASP A 253 3.79 17.99 -7.34
CA ASP A 253 2.70 17.70 -8.27
C ASP A 253 1.71 16.68 -7.70
N THR A 254 2.21 15.58 -7.13
CA THR A 254 1.37 14.58 -6.45
C THR A 254 0.62 15.22 -5.28
N THR A 255 1.31 16.02 -4.46
CA THR A 255 0.67 16.73 -3.34
C THR A 255 -0.43 17.68 -3.82
N PHE A 256 -0.24 18.39 -4.93
CA PHE A 256 -1.27 19.27 -5.52
C PHE A 256 -2.48 18.50 -6.00
N ILE A 257 -2.30 17.32 -6.60
CA ILE A 257 -3.42 16.45 -7.01
C ILE A 257 -4.27 16.08 -5.80
N ILE A 258 -3.63 15.63 -4.70
CA ILE A 258 -4.34 15.24 -3.48
C ILE A 258 -5.02 16.45 -2.84
N LEU A 259 -4.32 17.58 -2.77
CA LEU A 259 -4.85 18.82 -2.22
C LEU A 259 -6.09 19.29 -3.00
N ASN A 260 -6.08 19.23 -4.33
CA ASN A 260 -7.25 19.56 -5.16
C ASN A 260 -8.45 18.65 -4.85
N ILE A 261 -8.21 17.37 -4.54
CA ILE A 261 -9.27 16.46 -4.11
C ILE A 261 -9.83 16.89 -2.76
N ILE A 262 -8.98 17.23 -1.78
CA ILE A 262 -9.42 17.71 -0.46
C ILE A 262 -10.23 19.02 -0.59
N LYS A 263 -9.76 19.95 -1.43
CA LYS A 263 -10.43 21.24 -1.70
C LYS A 263 -11.88 21.07 -2.19
N ASN A 264 -12.15 20.07 -3.03
CA ASN A 264 -13.50 19.79 -3.53
C ASN A 264 -14.51 19.45 -2.42
N TYR A 265 -14.04 19.01 -1.24
CA TYR A 265 -14.89 18.70 -0.09
C TYR A 265 -15.02 19.86 0.90
N LYS A 266 -14.35 21.00 0.66
CA LYS A 266 -14.44 22.24 1.46
C LYS A 266 -14.18 22.03 2.96
N LYS A 267 -13.17 21.22 3.28
CA LYS A 267 -12.79 20.90 4.66
C LYS A 267 -11.55 21.70 5.05
N SER A 268 -11.77 22.90 5.58
CA SER A 268 -10.73 23.88 5.91
C SER A 268 -9.67 23.33 6.87
N GLU A 269 -10.06 22.58 7.89
CA GLU A 269 -9.13 21.90 8.83
C GLU A 269 -8.09 21.05 8.10
N TRP A 270 -8.54 20.22 7.15
CA TRP A 270 -7.65 19.32 6.43
C TRP A 270 -6.74 20.06 5.45
N ILE A 271 -7.28 21.11 4.81
CA ILE A 271 -6.49 22.00 3.96
C ILE A 271 -5.40 22.68 4.79
N PHE A 272 -5.75 23.20 5.96
CA PHE A 272 -4.82 23.81 6.92
C PHE A 272 -3.73 22.82 7.35
N ASN A 273 -4.07 21.60 7.74
CA ASN A 273 -3.10 20.58 8.16
C ASN A 273 -2.07 20.26 7.07
N VAL A 274 -2.50 20.16 5.81
CA VAL A 274 -1.57 19.99 4.68
C VAL A 274 -0.65 21.20 4.52
N GLY A 275 -1.17 22.42 4.69
CA GLY A 275 -0.37 23.65 4.61
C GLY A 275 0.63 23.78 5.73
N LEU A 276 0.21 23.49 6.96
CA LEU A 276 1.05 23.52 8.15
C LEU A 276 2.25 22.59 8.00
N VAL A 277 2.01 21.34 7.60
CA VAL A 277 3.08 20.37 7.37
C VAL A 277 3.94 20.77 6.17
N GLY A 278 3.32 21.38 5.14
CA GLY A 278 4.06 21.98 4.03
C GLY A 278 5.04 23.07 4.49
N MET A 279 4.61 23.97 5.39
CA MET A 279 5.47 25.00 5.99
C MET A 279 6.61 24.39 6.80
N GLN A 280 6.30 23.43 7.68
CA GLN A 280 7.29 22.75 8.52
C GLN A 280 8.40 22.07 7.70
N ASN A 281 8.04 21.57 6.52
CA ASN A 281 8.97 20.89 5.62
C ASN A 281 9.50 21.79 4.48
N LYS A 282 9.32 23.12 4.60
CA LYS A 282 9.79 24.14 3.63
C LYS A 282 9.27 23.95 2.21
N LYS A 283 8.10 23.32 2.07
CA LYS A 283 7.36 23.16 0.81
C LYS A 283 6.46 24.37 0.57
N TYR A 284 7.09 25.53 0.38
CA TYR A 284 6.41 26.83 0.35
C TYR A 284 5.34 26.96 -0.75
N ILE A 285 5.53 26.31 -1.90
CA ILE A 285 4.54 26.35 -2.99
C ILE A 285 3.25 25.61 -2.57
N ILE A 286 3.37 24.49 -1.87
CA ILE A 286 2.23 23.76 -1.30
C ILE A 286 1.52 24.61 -0.24
N ALA A 287 2.29 25.16 0.70
CA ALA A 287 1.75 26.05 1.73
C ALA A 287 1.03 27.27 1.15
N LEU A 288 1.57 27.86 0.08
CA LEU A 288 0.96 28.99 -0.61
C LEU A 288 -0.36 28.59 -1.30
N SER A 289 -0.40 27.42 -1.95
CA SER A 289 -1.61 26.89 -2.56
C SER A 289 -2.70 26.56 -1.54
N VAL A 290 -2.31 26.17 -0.33
CA VAL A 290 -3.21 25.99 0.81
C VAL A 290 -3.76 27.34 1.28
N LEU A 291 -2.89 28.32 1.52
CA LEU A 291 -3.29 29.66 1.94
C LEU A 291 -4.29 30.26 0.96
N SER A 292 -3.99 30.23 -0.35
CA SER A 292 -4.90 30.75 -1.38
C SER A 292 -6.27 30.06 -1.42
N SER A 293 -6.34 28.78 -1.03
CA SER A 293 -7.64 28.10 -0.98
C SER A 293 -8.38 28.30 0.32
N LEU A 294 -7.70 28.56 1.44
CA LEU A 294 -8.36 29.05 2.64
C LEU A 294 -8.93 30.45 2.41
N GLU A 295 -8.20 31.32 1.69
CA GLU A 295 -8.71 32.63 1.24
C GLU A 295 -10.00 32.47 0.42
N GLU A 296 -10.00 31.61 -0.60
CA GLU A 296 -11.19 31.33 -1.43
C GLU A 296 -12.38 30.80 -0.60
N LEU A 297 -12.14 29.91 0.36
CA LEU A 297 -13.20 29.37 1.22
C LEU A 297 -13.82 30.46 2.11
N VAL A 298 -12.99 31.35 2.68
CA VAL A 298 -13.45 32.46 3.53
C VAL A 298 -14.20 33.50 2.70
N GLU A 299 -13.71 33.84 1.49
CA GLU A 299 -14.43 34.72 0.56
C GLU A 299 -15.83 34.19 0.22
N LEU A 300 -15.95 32.88 -0.03
CA LEU A 300 -17.24 32.23 -0.29
C LEU A 300 -18.16 32.20 0.93
N ALA A 301 -17.61 32.12 2.15
CA ALA A 301 -18.38 32.13 3.39
C ALA A 301 -18.88 33.53 3.79
N GLY A 302 -18.17 34.59 3.35
CA GLY A 302 -18.46 35.98 3.66
C GLY A 302 -18.10 36.37 5.10
N ASP A 303 -18.81 37.37 5.65
CA ASP A 303 -18.52 37.96 6.97
C ASP A 303 -18.89 37.07 8.18
N LYS A 304 -19.08 35.76 7.97
CA LYS A 304 -19.39 34.84 9.06
C LYS A 304 -18.10 34.46 9.76
N HIS A 305 -17.96 34.80 11.04
CA HIS A 305 -16.94 34.20 11.89
C HIS A 305 -17.19 32.69 11.98
N ASN A 306 -16.40 31.93 11.25
CA ASN A 306 -16.52 30.48 11.16
C ASN A 306 -15.14 29.82 11.27
N GLN A 307 -15.15 28.49 11.34
CA GLN A 307 -13.91 27.70 11.45
C GLN A 307 -12.96 27.95 10.28
N ASP A 308 -13.47 28.17 9.07
CA ASP A 308 -12.66 28.44 7.87
C ASP A 308 -11.80 29.70 8.07
N THR A 309 -12.39 30.74 8.65
CA THR A 309 -11.71 32.00 8.98
C THR A 309 -10.59 31.76 9.99
N TYR A 310 -10.82 30.92 11.00
CA TYR A 310 -9.82 30.62 12.01
C TYR A 310 -8.63 29.86 11.41
N TYR A 311 -8.89 28.87 10.56
CA TYR A 311 -7.82 28.15 9.84
C TYR A 311 -7.04 29.05 8.89
N LEU A 312 -7.69 30.00 8.21
CA LEU A 312 -7.00 31.02 7.42
C LEU A 312 -6.06 31.87 8.31
N VAL A 313 -6.57 32.39 9.44
CA VAL A 313 -5.78 33.16 10.41
C VAL A 313 -4.58 32.36 10.93
N GLY A 314 -4.79 31.08 11.25
CA GLY A 314 -3.71 30.16 11.61
C GLY A 314 -2.63 30.14 10.53
N MET A 315 -3.01 29.91 9.27
CA MET A 315 -2.06 29.84 8.15
C MET A 315 -1.31 31.18 7.92
N ILE A 316 -2.02 32.31 8.03
CA ILE A 316 -1.43 33.67 7.94
C ILE A 316 -0.35 33.84 9.00
N SER A 317 -0.63 33.41 10.24
CA SER A 317 0.35 33.52 11.33
C SER A 317 1.63 32.74 11.02
N TYR A 318 1.53 31.52 10.47
CA TYR A 318 2.70 30.73 10.08
C TYR A 318 3.54 31.42 8.99
N PHE A 319 2.90 32.03 7.98
CA PHE A 319 3.62 32.80 6.97
C PHE A 319 4.28 34.06 7.57
N TRP A 320 3.63 34.74 8.52
CA TRP A 320 4.17 35.93 9.16
C TRP A 320 5.47 35.65 9.95
N PHE A 321 5.63 34.44 10.47
CA PHE A 321 6.85 34.00 11.15
C PHE A 321 7.94 33.45 10.21
N ASP A 322 7.65 33.25 8.93
CA ASP A 322 8.58 32.64 7.96
C ASP A 322 9.36 33.69 7.15
N GLY A 323 10.08 34.56 7.87
CA GLY A 323 10.96 35.57 7.28
C GLY A 323 10.24 36.65 6.46
N ASN A 324 11.03 37.52 5.81
CA ASN A 324 10.50 38.72 5.15
C ASN A 324 9.51 38.41 4.01
N SER A 325 9.79 37.41 3.19
CA SER A 325 8.90 37.02 2.09
C SER A 325 7.59 36.43 2.61
N GLY A 326 7.64 35.63 3.67
CA GLY A 326 6.46 35.11 4.35
C GLY A 326 5.62 36.24 4.95
N GLN A 327 6.26 37.21 5.62
CA GLN A 327 5.59 38.41 6.15
C GLN A 327 4.86 39.20 5.06
N MET A 328 5.51 39.47 3.92
CA MET A 328 4.85 40.15 2.80
C MET A 328 3.62 39.41 2.30
N ARG A 329 3.67 38.07 2.22
CA ARG A 329 2.52 37.27 1.82
C ARG A 329 1.41 37.27 2.89
N ALA A 330 1.78 37.14 4.16
CA ALA A 330 0.85 37.18 5.29
C ALA A 330 0.14 38.53 5.37
N ASP A 331 0.86 39.63 5.17
CA ASP A 331 0.30 40.98 5.15
C ASP A 331 -0.75 41.14 4.05
N LYS A 332 -0.48 40.61 2.85
CA LYS A 332 -1.47 40.62 1.75
C LYS A 332 -2.73 39.82 2.11
N SER A 333 -2.59 38.63 2.70
CA SER A 333 -3.73 37.83 3.17
C SER A 333 -4.49 38.51 4.30
N PHE A 334 -3.78 39.23 5.16
CA PHE A 334 -4.36 39.94 6.28
C PHE A 334 -5.19 41.15 5.83
N GLU A 335 -4.77 41.86 4.78
CA GLU A 335 -5.60 42.91 4.17
C GLU A 335 -6.88 42.33 3.55
N LEU A 336 -6.81 41.16 2.90
CA LEU A 336 -8.02 40.47 2.44
C LEU A 336 -8.98 40.16 3.61
N LEU A 337 -8.45 39.64 4.72
CA LEU A 337 -9.23 39.36 5.92
C LEU A 337 -9.90 40.64 6.47
N ARG A 338 -9.19 41.78 6.42
CA ARG A 338 -9.74 43.10 6.78
C ARG A 338 -10.85 43.55 5.85
N ASP A 339 -10.68 43.35 4.55
CA ASP A 339 -11.69 43.73 3.56
C ASP A 339 -12.99 42.92 3.71
N ILE A 340 -12.88 41.65 4.12
CA ILE A 340 -14.03 40.76 4.34
C ILE A 340 -14.75 41.13 5.65
N HIS A 341 -14.02 41.29 6.76
CA HIS A 341 -14.60 41.45 8.10
C HIS A 341 -14.69 42.89 8.63
N LYS A 342 -14.25 43.88 7.83
CA LYS A 342 -14.35 45.37 7.88
C LYS A 342 -14.30 46.13 9.22
N VAL A 343 -14.85 45.60 10.30
CA VAL A 343 -15.02 46.28 11.59
C VAL A 343 -14.40 45.50 12.75
N ASP A 344 -14.13 44.19 12.62
CA ASP A 344 -13.86 43.35 13.81
C ASP A 344 -12.70 42.35 13.70
N VAL A 345 -11.67 42.68 12.93
CA VAL A 345 -10.53 41.78 12.67
C VAL A 345 -9.76 41.42 13.94
N GLU A 346 -9.67 42.33 14.91
CA GLU A 346 -9.04 42.04 16.22
C GLU A 346 -9.82 40.96 16.98
N GLN A 347 -11.15 41.01 16.99
CA GLN A 347 -11.97 39.96 17.60
C GLN A 347 -11.85 38.65 16.83
N VAL A 348 -11.76 38.68 15.50
CA VAL A 348 -11.51 37.46 14.69
C VAL A 348 -10.20 36.79 15.11
N LEU A 349 -9.12 37.54 15.26
CA LEU A 349 -7.84 37.01 15.73
C LEU A 349 -7.95 36.40 17.13
N LYS A 350 -8.64 37.08 18.05
CA LYS A 350 -8.85 36.60 19.42
C LYS A 350 -9.71 35.32 19.46
N GLN A 351 -10.75 35.24 18.63
CA GLN A 351 -11.58 34.06 18.50
C GLN A 351 -10.81 32.88 17.89
N ALA A 352 -10.01 33.14 16.85
CA ALA A 352 -9.13 32.13 16.25
C ALA A 352 -8.08 31.62 17.25
N GLN A 353 -7.46 32.52 18.01
CA GLN A 353 -6.54 32.16 19.10
C GLN A 353 -7.24 31.24 20.12
N ASN A 354 -8.41 31.63 20.61
CA ASN A 354 -9.19 30.82 21.55
C ASN A 354 -9.57 29.46 20.95
N PHE A 355 -9.97 29.43 19.68
CA PHE A 355 -10.29 28.19 18.97
C PHE A 355 -9.11 27.21 18.99
N PHE A 356 -7.92 27.66 18.60
CA PHE A 356 -6.72 26.80 18.60
C PHE A 356 -6.25 26.43 20.02
N TYR A 357 -6.46 27.27 21.03
CA TYR A 357 -6.25 26.88 22.43
C TYR A 357 -7.19 25.75 22.86
N VAL A 358 -8.47 25.82 22.49
CA VAL A 358 -9.47 24.79 22.82
C VAL A 358 -9.19 23.48 22.08
N THR A 359 -8.69 23.52 20.84
CA THR A 359 -8.28 22.33 20.09
C THR A 359 -6.87 21.83 20.45
N CYS A 360 -6.22 22.42 21.46
CA CYS A 360 -4.87 22.08 21.94
C CYS A 360 -3.74 22.30 20.91
N GLU A 361 -3.95 23.18 19.93
CA GLU A 361 -2.95 23.62 18.96
C GLU A 361 -2.23 24.89 19.45
N PHE A 362 -1.53 24.75 20.58
CA PHE A 362 -0.93 25.88 21.30
C PHE A 362 0.05 26.69 20.46
N GLU A 363 0.87 26.03 19.61
CA GLU A 363 1.82 26.73 18.73
C GLU A 363 1.11 27.68 17.75
N THR A 364 0.02 27.23 17.13
CA THR A 364 -0.80 28.05 16.24
C THR A 364 -1.40 29.22 17.02
N ALA A 365 -1.95 28.95 18.21
CA ALA A 365 -2.56 29.99 19.05
C ALA A 365 -1.54 31.06 19.49
N ASP A 366 -0.32 30.66 19.85
CA ASP A 366 0.74 31.57 20.27
C ASP A 366 1.22 32.44 19.10
N LYS A 367 1.36 31.87 17.90
CA LYS A 367 1.67 32.64 16.68
C LYS A 367 0.58 33.65 16.34
N ILE A 368 -0.69 33.29 16.52
CA ILE A 368 -1.80 34.24 16.33
C ILE A 368 -1.73 35.39 17.35
N ASN A 369 -1.41 35.09 18.62
CA ASN A 369 -1.24 36.10 19.66
C ASN A 369 -0.14 37.10 19.29
N GLU A 370 1.03 36.60 18.90
CA GLU A 370 2.16 37.44 18.53
C GLU A 370 1.87 38.29 17.28
N LEU A 371 1.21 37.72 16.27
CA LEU A 371 0.70 38.46 15.11
C LEU A 371 -0.25 39.59 15.54
N THR A 372 -1.17 39.30 16.48
CA THR A 372 -2.14 40.28 17.00
C THR A 372 -1.42 41.44 17.69
N LEU A 373 -0.46 41.13 18.56
CA LEU A 373 0.35 42.14 19.24
C LEU A 373 1.10 43.02 18.23
N ALA A 374 1.72 42.42 17.22
CA ALA A 374 2.46 43.16 16.19
C ALA A 374 1.58 44.08 15.33
N LYS A 375 0.31 43.72 15.10
CA LYS A 375 -0.61 44.49 14.26
C LYS A 375 -1.38 45.59 15.01
N PHE A 376 -1.67 45.41 16.30
CA PHE A 376 -2.59 46.30 17.04
C PHE A 376 -1.98 46.99 18.26
N LYS A 377 -0.86 46.49 18.84
CA LYS A 377 -0.14 47.23 19.88
C LYS A 377 0.98 48.06 19.25
N LYS A 378 0.61 49.22 18.69
CA LYS A 378 1.55 50.32 18.40
C LYS A 378 1.41 51.41 19.45
#